data_AF-A0A358X5G2-F1
#
_entry.id   AF-A0A358X5G2-F1
#
_cell.length_a   1.000
_cell.length_b   1.000
_cell.length_c   1.000
_cell.angle_alpha   90.00
_cell.angle_beta   90.00
_cell.angle_gamma   90.00
#
_symmetry.space_group_name_H-M   'P 1'
#
loop_
_entity.id
_entity.type
_entity.pdbx_description
1 polymer ?
#
loop_
_entity_poly.entity_id
_entity_poly.type
_entity_poly.pdbx_seq_one_letter_code
_entity_poly.pdbx_strand_id
1 'polypeptide(L)'
;KVTTENGPIAVGDYLVTASKSGYAMKYDPESGEAASLVGMALESLTSGEGRIIVMINKGYVSGSVAAKATTLSVVADSKGNLVQTGNLDMAGQSIINIAGLKSKNGTWSIDSSGNLVAKNIKADKVQTKELVIEKDQQDNKSTIGSAVIKSGQTYIDISNDGVKQDSKIFVTFRGNPNSFWWISNQQNGKFTISLSSQAAQDITFDYWLVNTADASSDNTSAQDQSASQQSVASTVSTPAEPTQSTPKTSEEQKTEKTEVKQPEEVKTPSLEPVTEKEVETPVAEPVGTGSTSN
;
A
#
# COMPACT_ATOMS: atom_id res chain seq x y z
N LYS A 1 45.45 36.46 38.95
CA LYS A 1 44.79 35.92 40.16
C LYS A 1 44.03 34.66 39.75
N VAL A 2 43.52 33.85 40.68
CA VAL A 2 42.71 32.67 40.33
C VAL A 2 41.37 32.66 41.06
N THR A 3 40.38 31.98 40.50
CA THR A 3 39.03 31.80 41.05
C THR A 3 38.58 30.34 40.93
N THR A 4 37.71 29.89 41.85
CA THR A 4 37.09 28.56 41.81
C THR A 4 35.78 28.54 41.00
N GLU A 5 35.67 29.34 39.95
CA GLU A 5 34.50 29.42 39.06
C GLU A 5 34.17 28.07 38.41
N ASN A 6 35.20 27.36 37.93
CA ASN A 6 35.12 25.98 37.44
C ASN A 6 35.45 24.95 38.53
N GLY A 7 35.12 25.28 39.78
CA GLY A 7 35.37 24.44 40.96
C GLY A 7 36.75 24.61 41.58
N PRO A 8 37.05 23.83 42.64
CA PRO A 8 38.34 23.89 43.34
C PRO A 8 39.51 23.61 42.40
N ILE A 9 40.64 24.28 42.65
CA ILE A 9 41.91 24.10 41.95
C ILE A 9 42.81 23.23 42.80
N ALA A 10 43.29 22.12 42.24
CA ALA A 10 44.29 21.24 42.81
C ALA A 10 45.66 21.43 42.12
N VAL A 11 46.72 20.96 42.76
CA VAL A 11 48.06 20.93 42.14
C VAL A 11 48.03 20.02 40.91
N GLY A 12 48.54 20.52 39.78
CA GLY A 12 48.52 19.82 38.49
C GLY A 12 47.36 20.21 37.57
N ASP A 13 46.37 20.95 38.06
CA ASP A 13 45.26 21.41 37.23
C ASP A 13 45.74 22.42 36.18
N TYR A 14 45.26 22.25 34.95
CA TYR A 14 45.43 23.26 33.91
C TYR A 14 44.52 24.45 34.17
N LEU A 15 45.02 25.65 33.91
CA LEU A 15 44.31 26.90 34.13
C LEU A 15 44.03 27.62 32.82
N VAL A 16 42.82 28.15 32.69
CA VAL A 16 42.34 28.97 31.56
C VAL A 16 41.82 30.30 32.07
N THR A 17 41.54 31.25 31.18
CA THR A 17 40.94 32.53 31.58
C THR A 17 39.56 32.32 32.18
N ALA A 18 39.31 32.94 33.33
CA ALA A 18 37.99 32.95 33.97
C ALA A 18 37.07 33.99 33.31
N SER A 19 35.76 33.94 33.58
CA SER A 19 34.84 35.00 33.11
C SER A 19 35.14 36.35 33.77
N LYS A 20 35.65 36.32 35.01
CA LYS A 20 36.11 37.53 35.72
C LYS A 20 37.47 38.00 35.17
N SER A 21 37.50 39.23 34.64
CA SER A 21 38.71 39.84 34.09
C SER A 21 39.90 39.85 35.07
N GLY A 22 41.06 39.39 34.61
CA GLY A 22 42.29 39.28 35.40
C GLY A 22 42.40 38.03 36.29
N TYR A 23 41.45 37.10 36.17
CA TYR A 23 41.43 35.82 36.88
C TYR A 23 41.59 34.64 35.91
N ALA A 24 42.21 33.58 36.40
CA ALA A 24 42.22 32.27 35.77
C ALA A 24 41.39 31.28 36.62
N MET A 25 40.86 30.25 35.98
CA MET A 25 40.09 29.19 36.61
C MET A 25 40.57 27.83 36.10
N LYS A 26 40.15 26.74 36.76
CA LYS A 26 40.43 25.39 36.30
C LYS A 26 39.87 25.14 34.89
N TYR A 27 40.64 24.50 34.03
CA TYR A 27 40.16 23.99 32.76
C TYR A 27 39.18 22.83 32.98
N ASP A 28 38.02 22.92 32.36
CA ASP A 28 37.03 21.83 32.35
C ASP A 28 37.18 21.02 31.05
N PRO A 29 37.76 19.80 31.10
CA PRO A 29 37.90 18.95 29.93
C PRO A 29 36.56 18.40 29.41
N GLU A 30 35.51 18.37 30.23
CA GLU A 30 34.18 17.88 29.84
C GLU A 30 33.36 18.94 29.11
N SER A 31 33.73 20.22 29.22
CA SER A 31 33.08 21.33 28.49
C SER A 31 33.13 21.16 26.97
N GLY A 32 34.12 20.43 26.44
CA GLY A 32 34.36 20.30 25.01
C GLY A 32 34.82 21.61 24.35
N GLU A 33 35.00 22.68 25.11
CA GLU A 33 35.38 24.00 24.61
C GLU A 33 36.89 24.09 24.38
N ALA A 34 37.25 24.85 23.36
CA ALA A 34 38.64 25.14 23.08
C ALA A 34 39.11 26.29 23.96
N ALA A 35 40.26 26.15 24.59
CA ALA A 35 40.77 27.15 25.51
C ALA A 35 42.29 27.34 25.39
N SER A 36 42.71 28.59 25.59
CA SER A 36 44.12 28.93 25.71
C SER A 36 44.55 28.69 27.15
N LEU A 37 45.55 27.83 27.34
CA LEU A 37 46.12 27.55 28.65
C LEU A 37 46.96 28.73 29.12
N VAL A 38 46.68 29.17 30.34
CA VAL A 38 47.48 30.15 31.10
C VAL A 38 48.67 29.46 31.76
N GLY A 39 48.49 28.22 32.24
CA GLY A 39 49.52 27.41 32.87
C GLY A 39 48.96 26.24 33.67
N MET A 40 49.79 25.68 34.55
CA MET A 40 49.44 24.58 35.46
C MET A 40 49.61 25.02 36.91
N ALA A 41 48.61 24.73 37.76
CA ALA A 41 48.63 25.08 39.19
C ALA A 41 49.72 24.29 39.94
N LEU A 42 50.54 25.00 40.73
CA LEU A 42 51.50 24.40 41.66
C LEU A 42 51.04 24.48 43.12
N GLU A 43 49.94 25.18 43.37
CA GLU A 43 49.27 25.28 44.67
C GLU A 43 47.76 25.14 44.50
N SER A 44 47.09 24.67 45.54
CA SER A 44 45.64 24.47 45.55
C SER A 44 44.87 25.72 45.99
N LEU A 45 43.65 25.89 45.48
CA LEU A 45 42.65 26.81 46.01
C LEU A 45 41.31 26.08 46.17
N THR A 46 40.86 25.93 47.41
CA THR A 46 39.64 25.15 47.74
C THR A 46 38.35 25.90 47.45
N SER A 47 38.32 27.23 47.63
CA SER A 47 37.13 28.04 47.39
C SER A 47 37.47 29.53 47.18
N GLY A 48 36.68 30.22 46.36
CA GLY A 48 36.70 31.67 46.23
C GLY A 48 37.78 32.18 45.29
N GLU A 49 38.44 33.27 45.68
CA GLU A 49 39.45 33.97 44.89
C GLU A 49 40.78 34.03 45.64
N GLY A 50 41.89 33.90 44.91
CA GLY A 50 43.20 33.90 45.54
C GLY A 50 44.37 34.15 44.61
N ARG A 51 45.57 33.97 45.17
CA ARG A 51 46.83 33.88 44.44
C ARG A 51 47.41 32.51 44.72
N ILE A 52 47.83 31.85 43.66
CA ILE A 52 48.52 30.57 43.71
C ILE A 52 49.78 30.67 42.86
N ILE A 53 50.79 29.86 43.16
CA ILE A 53 51.92 29.65 42.26
C ILE A 53 51.46 28.82 41.06
N VAL A 54 51.86 29.26 39.86
CA VAL A 54 51.50 28.62 38.58
C VAL A 54 52.76 28.43 37.77
N MET A 55 52.95 27.23 37.22
CA MET A 55 53.92 27.00 36.16
C MET A 55 53.34 27.53 34.86
N ILE A 56 53.95 28.57 34.29
CA ILE A 56 53.49 29.12 33.01
C ILE A 56 53.82 28.12 31.90
N ASN A 57 52.78 27.62 31.26
CA ASN A 57 52.89 26.76 30.09
C ASN A 57 51.89 27.26 29.05
N LYS A 58 52.41 27.77 27.92
CA LYS A 58 51.57 28.23 26.82
C LYS A 58 51.16 27.03 26.01
N GLY A 59 49.86 26.74 26.03
CA GLY A 59 49.27 25.67 25.24
C GLY A 59 47.89 26.05 24.78
N TYR A 60 47.38 25.31 23.81
CA TYR A 60 46.00 25.40 23.36
C TYR A 60 45.39 24.02 23.49
N VAL A 61 44.32 23.92 24.25
CA VAL A 61 43.47 22.72 24.26
C VAL A 61 42.44 22.90 23.17
N SER A 62 42.56 22.11 22.12
CA SER A 62 41.54 22.03 21.07
C SER A 62 40.29 21.45 21.68
N GLY A 63 39.23 22.24 21.73
CA GLY A 63 37.93 21.79 22.17
C GLY A 63 37.47 20.63 21.30
N SER A 64 37.06 19.55 21.94
CA SER A 64 36.24 18.56 21.24
C SER A 64 34.81 19.09 21.28
N VAL A 65 34.45 19.90 20.28
CA VAL A 65 33.06 19.85 19.82
C VAL A 65 32.90 18.42 19.33
N ALA A 66 32.41 17.54 20.21
CA ALA A 66 31.48 16.54 19.75
C ALA A 66 30.37 17.37 19.08
N ALA A 67 30.54 17.64 17.78
CA ALA A 67 29.41 17.81 16.92
C ALA A 67 28.42 16.74 17.38
N LYS A 68 27.14 17.07 17.50
CA LYS A 68 26.10 16.04 17.43
C LYS A 68 26.30 15.38 16.07
N ALA A 69 27.27 14.49 16.00
CA ALA A 69 27.75 13.93 14.79
C ALA A 69 26.66 12.92 14.50
N THR A 70 25.83 13.26 13.53
CA THR A 70 24.95 12.32 12.87
C THR A 70 25.86 11.38 12.08
N THR A 71 26.66 10.58 12.79
CA THR A 71 27.54 9.59 12.19
C THR A 71 26.66 8.47 11.69
N LEU A 72 26.64 8.28 10.37
CA LEU A 72 26.06 7.10 9.76
C LEU A 72 26.97 5.90 10.10
N SER A 73 26.51 5.02 10.98
CA SER A 73 27.19 3.74 11.26
C SER A 73 26.58 2.66 10.38
N VAL A 74 27.38 2.15 9.44
CA VAL A 74 27.00 0.99 8.60
C VAL A 74 27.83 -0.21 8.99
N VAL A 75 27.18 -1.37 9.11
CA VAL A 75 27.85 -2.66 9.30
C VAL A 75 27.75 -3.42 7.99
N ALA A 76 28.88 -3.95 7.53
CA ALA A 76 28.91 -4.83 6.36
C ALA A 76 29.22 -6.27 6.78
N ASP A 77 28.69 -7.25 6.04
CA ASP A 77 29.11 -8.64 6.17
C ASP A 77 30.47 -8.87 5.50
N SER A 78 31.00 -10.09 5.60
CA SER A 78 32.28 -10.47 4.98
C SER A 78 32.27 -10.39 3.44
N LYS A 79 31.11 -10.15 2.81
CA LYS A 79 30.94 -10.00 1.37
C LYS A 79 30.70 -8.54 0.96
N GLY A 80 30.77 -7.60 1.91
CA GLY A 80 30.55 -6.17 1.66
C GLY A 80 29.08 -5.77 1.54
N ASN A 81 28.13 -6.64 1.90
CA ASN A 81 26.72 -6.30 1.92
C ASN A 81 26.38 -5.56 3.21
N LEU A 82 25.49 -4.57 3.13
CA LEU A 82 24.94 -3.93 4.33
C LEU A 82 24.18 -4.95 5.18
N VAL A 83 24.50 -5.01 6.47
CA VAL A 83 23.84 -5.85 7.48
C VAL A 83 22.95 -4.96 8.33
N GLN A 84 21.65 -5.12 8.20
CA GLN A 84 20.64 -4.44 9.02
C GLN A 84 19.78 -5.49 9.72
N THR A 85 19.80 -5.51 11.05
CA THR A 85 19.06 -6.47 11.89
C THR A 85 17.63 -6.02 12.23
N GLY A 86 17.10 -5.04 11.49
CA GLY A 86 15.75 -4.49 11.67
C GLY A 86 15.26 -3.75 10.42
N ASN A 87 14.26 -2.88 10.59
CA ASN A 87 13.81 -2.01 9.51
C ASN A 87 14.87 -0.94 9.19
N LEU A 88 14.97 -0.57 7.92
CA LEU A 88 15.68 0.63 7.52
C LEU A 88 14.73 1.82 7.67
N ASP A 89 14.96 2.66 8.67
CA ASP A 89 14.27 3.94 8.78
C ASP A 89 15.06 5.02 8.02
N MET A 90 14.38 5.69 7.10
CA MET A 90 14.95 6.75 6.28
C MET A 90 14.51 8.14 6.69
N ALA A 91 13.74 8.27 7.78
CA ALA A 91 13.24 9.55 8.28
C ALA A 91 12.52 10.39 7.19
N GLY A 92 11.79 9.72 6.30
CA GLY A 92 11.06 10.35 5.20
C GLY A 92 11.90 10.75 3.98
N GLN A 93 13.18 10.39 3.93
CA GLN A 93 14.05 10.68 2.79
C GLN A 93 13.83 9.71 1.63
N SER A 94 14.06 10.19 0.40
CA SER A 94 14.03 9.37 -0.81
C SER A 94 15.23 8.43 -0.91
N ILE A 95 15.03 7.23 -1.48
CA ILE A 95 16.12 6.40 -2.00
C ILE A 95 16.33 6.76 -3.47
N ILE A 96 17.55 7.11 -3.86
CA ILE A 96 17.89 7.49 -5.24
C ILE A 96 19.01 6.60 -5.79
N ASN A 97 19.09 6.53 -7.12
CA ASN A 97 20.14 5.81 -7.85
C ASN A 97 20.15 4.28 -7.58
N ILE A 98 18.95 3.69 -7.45
CA ILE A 98 18.75 2.26 -7.22
C ILE A 98 18.43 1.56 -8.54
N ALA A 99 19.16 0.49 -8.85
CA ALA A 99 18.88 -0.35 -10.01
C ALA A 99 17.65 -1.25 -9.80
N GLY A 100 17.29 -1.60 -8.56
CA GLY A 100 16.07 -2.34 -8.28
C GLY A 100 15.89 -2.64 -6.80
N LEU A 101 14.65 -2.90 -6.41
CA LEU A 101 14.25 -3.29 -5.05
C LEU A 101 13.50 -4.60 -5.14
N LYS A 102 13.86 -5.58 -4.32
CA LYS A 102 13.24 -6.91 -4.37
C LYS A 102 12.86 -7.37 -2.96
N SER A 103 11.66 -7.91 -2.83
CA SER A 103 11.27 -8.65 -1.64
C SER A 103 12.11 -9.91 -1.48
N LYS A 104 12.35 -10.33 -0.23
CA LYS A 104 13.10 -11.55 0.09
C LYS A 104 12.55 -12.81 -0.61
N ASN A 105 11.22 -12.90 -0.72
CA ASN A 105 10.52 -14.07 -1.25
C ASN A 105 10.08 -13.90 -2.72
N GLY A 106 10.49 -12.82 -3.39
CA GLY A 106 10.11 -12.56 -4.79
C GLY A 106 8.60 -12.38 -5.01
N THR A 107 7.86 -11.94 -3.99
CA THR A 107 6.42 -11.65 -4.12
C THR A 107 6.15 -10.28 -4.73
N TRP A 108 7.09 -9.36 -4.58
CA TRP A 108 7.12 -8.09 -5.29
C TRP A 108 8.56 -7.60 -5.57
N SER A 109 8.69 -6.73 -6.57
CA SER A 109 9.92 -6.01 -6.90
C SER A 109 9.65 -4.74 -7.70
N ILE A 110 10.59 -3.80 -7.66
CA ILE A 110 10.74 -2.70 -8.61
C ILE A 110 12.03 -2.97 -9.40
N ASP A 111 11.93 -3.10 -10.71
CA ASP A 111 13.10 -3.33 -11.57
C ASP A 111 13.78 -2.02 -12.02
N SER A 112 14.86 -2.14 -12.78
CA SER A 112 15.63 -0.99 -13.30
C SER A 112 14.88 -0.16 -14.33
N SER A 113 13.79 -0.69 -14.88
CA SER A 113 12.91 -0.01 -15.82
C SER A 113 11.76 0.70 -15.09
N GLY A 114 11.67 0.58 -13.76
CA GLY A 114 10.63 1.19 -12.94
C GLY A 114 9.33 0.38 -12.90
N ASN A 115 9.31 -0.86 -13.38
CA ASN A 115 8.11 -1.69 -13.32
C ASN A 115 7.93 -2.24 -11.90
N LEU A 116 6.74 -2.02 -11.33
CA LEU A 116 6.30 -2.75 -10.14
C LEU A 116 5.77 -4.12 -10.58
N VAL A 117 6.47 -5.18 -10.19
CA VAL A 117 5.98 -6.55 -10.31
C VAL A 117 5.47 -6.97 -8.94
N ALA A 118 4.21 -7.38 -8.83
CA ALA A 118 3.62 -7.84 -7.59
C ALA A 118 2.65 -9.01 -7.86
N LYS A 119 2.74 -10.06 -7.05
CA LYS A 119 1.83 -11.23 -7.17
C LYS A 119 0.40 -10.92 -6.72
N ASN A 120 0.24 -10.01 -5.76
CA ASN A 120 -1.06 -9.56 -5.24
C ASN A 120 -0.98 -8.07 -4.90
N ILE A 121 -2.05 -7.32 -5.18
CA ILE A 121 -2.19 -5.90 -4.84
C ILE A 121 -3.52 -5.70 -4.13
N LYS A 122 -3.49 -5.27 -2.87
CA LYS A 122 -4.65 -4.77 -2.13
C LYS A 122 -4.55 -3.25 -2.06
N ALA A 123 -5.49 -2.55 -2.69
CA ALA A 123 -5.49 -1.10 -2.78
C ALA A 123 -6.92 -0.58 -2.70
N ASP A 124 -7.12 0.53 -1.99
CA ASP A 124 -8.43 1.18 -1.89
C ASP A 124 -8.85 1.80 -3.23
N LYS A 125 -7.88 2.27 -4.02
CA LYS A 125 -8.09 2.91 -5.32
C LYS A 125 -6.94 2.63 -6.27
N VAL A 126 -7.28 2.29 -7.51
CA VAL A 126 -6.34 2.19 -8.63
C VAL A 126 -6.78 3.18 -9.70
N GLN A 127 -5.89 4.06 -10.11
CA GLN A 127 -6.09 4.95 -11.25
C GLN A 127 -5.02 4.62 -12.30
N THR A 128 -5.46 4.17 -13.46
CA THR A 128 -4.60 3.89 -14.61
C THR A 128 -5.18 4.52 -15.86
N LYS A 129 -4.32 4.90 -16.81
CA LYS A 129 -4.74 5.32 -18.16
C LYS A 129 -5.16 4.12 -19.00
N GLU A 130 -4.50 2.98 -18.80
CA GLU A 130 -4.70 1.75 -19.56
C GLU A 130 -4.63 0.55 -18.62
N LEU A 131 -5.54 -0.40 -18.81
CA LEU A 131 -5.54 -1.68 -18.11
C LEU A 131 -5.35 -2.79 -19.13
N VAL A 132 -4.17 -3.41 -19.13
CA VAL A 132 -3.87 -4.59 -19.93
C VAL A 132 -4.02 -5.83 -19.03
N ILE A 133 -4.87 -6.76 -19.46
CA ILE A 133 -5.09 -8.03 -18.78
C ILE A 133 -4.43 -9.11 -19.61
N GLU A 134 -3.45 -9.80 -19.02
CA GLU A 134 -2.81 -10.95 -19.65
C GLU A 134 -3.79 -12.11 -19.74
N LYS A 135 -3.83 -12.78 -20.89
CA LYS A 135 -4.64 -13.98 -21.09
C LYS A 135 -3.81 -15.20 -20.71
N ASP A 136 -4.15 -15.82 -19.59
CA ASP A 136 -3.63 -17.14 -19.23
C ASP A 136 -4.12 -18.18 -20.25
N GLN A 137 -3.16 -18.77 -20.98
CA GLN A 137 -3.40 -19.83 -21.98
C GLN A 137 -3.35 -21.24 -21.37
N GLN A 138 -3.00 -21.37 -20.09
CA GLN A 138 -2.66 -22.62 -19.43
C GLN A 138 -3.69 -23.02 -18.37
N ASP A 139 -4.23 -22.06 -17.61
CA ASP A 139 -5.02 -22.38 -16.41
C ASP A 139 -6.51 -21.99 -16.47
N ASN A 140 -7.02 -21.52 -17.61
CA ASN A 140 -8.43 -21.15 -17.82
C ASN A 140 -9.01 -20.19 -16.75
N LYS A 141 -8.17 -19.40 -16.07
CA LYS A 141 -8.60 -18.35 -15.09
C LYS A 141 -8.53 -16.94 -15.63
N SER A 142 -8.26 -16.78 -16.93
CA SER A 142 -8.31 -15.48 -17.60
C SER A 142 -9.62 -14.76 -17.23
N THR A 143 -9.50 -13.54 -16.70
CA THR A 143 -10.69 -12.75 -16.33
C THR A 143 -11.38 -12.12 -17.53
N ILE A 144 -10.81 -12.23 -18.73
CA ILE A 144 -11.43 -11.82 -19.99
C ILE A 144 -11.52 -13.01 -20.94
N GLY A 145 -12.57 -13.07 -21.75
CA GLY A 145 -12.71 -14.12 -22.76
C GLY A 145 -13.74 -13.80 -23.83
N SER A 146 -13.87 -14.72 -24.79
CA SER A 146 -14.85 -14.65 -25.87
C SER A 146 -15.47 -16.03 -26.09
N ALA A 147 -16.73 -16.06 -26.51
CA ALA A 147 -17.42 -17.31 -26.84
C ALA A 147 -18.47 -17.09 -27.95
N VAL A 148 -19.01 -18.20 -28.47
CA VAL A 148 -19.98 -18.19 -29.58
C VAL A 148 -21.17 -19.07 -29.22
N ILE A 149 -22.36 -18.48 -29.18
CA ILE A 149 -23.62 -19.24 -29.18
C ILE A 149 -23.87 -19.68 -30.62
N LYS A 150 -23.95 -20.98 -30.88
CA LYS A 150 -24.15 -21.49 -32.24
C LYS A 150 -25.58 -21.27 -32.71
N SER A 151 -25.76 -21.13 -34.02
CA SER A 151 -27.09 -21.11 -34.63
C SER A 151 -27.96 -22.27 -34.13
N GLY A 152 -29.23 -21.99 -33.83
CA GLY A 152 -30.19 -22.94 -33.26
C GLY A 152 -30.09 -23.14 -31.74
N GLN A 153 -29.05 -22.64 -31.08
CA GLN A 153 -28.91 -22.76 -29.62
C GLN A 153 -29.64 -21.63 -28.88
N THR A 154 -30.15 -21.94 -27.69
CA THR A 154 -30.74 -20.96 -26.76
C THR A 154 -29.83 -20.67 -25.57
N TYR A 155 -28.71 -21.37 -25.41
CA TYR A 155 -27.77 -21.11 -24.33
C TYR A 155 -26.37 -21.61 -24.68
N ILE A 156 -25.39 -21.13 -23.91
CA ILE A 156 -24.06 -21.68 -23.85
C ILE A 156 -23.55 -21.72 -22.42
N ASP A 157 -22.84 -22.78 -22.11
CA ASP A 157 -22.11 -22.97 -20.87
C ASP A 157 -20.65 -22.54 -21.05
N ILE A 158 -20.19 -21.61 -20.21
CA ILE A 158 -18.82 -21.12 -20.21
C ILE A 158 -18.10 -21.67 -18.98
N SER A 159 -17.13 -22.54 -19.21
CA SER A 159 -16.22 -23.04 -18.17
C SER A 159 -15.03 -22.09 -18.05
N ASN A 160 -14.83 -21.51 -16.87
CA ASN A 160 -13.71 -20.63 -16.54
C ASN A 160 -13.44 -20.73 -15.04
N ASP A 161 -12.26 -21.23 -14.66
CA ASP A 161 -11.89 -21.56 -13.29
C ASP A 161 -11.75 -20.31 -12.40
N GLY A 162 -11.70 -19.12 -13.01
CA GLY A 162 -11.69 -17.83 -12.32
C GLY A 162 -13.08 -17.38 -11.85
N VAL A 163 -14.16 -18.01 -12.32
CA VAL A 163 -15.54 -17.69 -11.93
C VAL A 163 -15.82 -18.20 -10.52
N LYS A 164 -16.37 -17.33 -9.69
CA LYS A 164 -16.86 -17.62 -8.34
C LYS A 164 -18.37 -17.39 -8.29
N GLN A 165 -19.02 -17.92 -7.25
CA GLN A 165 -20.45 -17.72 -7.04
C GLN A 165 -20.86 -16.24 -6.90
N ASP A 166 -19.97 -15.36 -6.44
CA ASP A 166 -20.22 -13.94 -6.20
C ASP A 166 -19.64 -13.01 -7.29
N SER A 167 -18.90 -13.54 -8.26
CA SER A 167 -18.32 -12.78 -9.37
C SER A 167 -19.35 -11.89 -10.07
N LYS A 168 -18.92 -10.71 -10.48
CA LYS A 168 -19.65 -9.87 -11.42
C LYS A 168 -19.18 -10.21 -12.82
N ILE A 169 -20.13 -10.56 -13.69
CA ILE A 169 -19.86 -11.00 -15.07
C ILE A 169 -20.49 -9.98 -16.00
N PHE A 170 -19.64 -9.32 -16.80
CA PHE A 170 -20.04 -8.36 -17.81
C PHE A 170 -19.95 -9.01 -19.17
N VAL A 171 -21.00 -8.93 -19.97
CA VAL A 171 -21.07 -9.57 -21.30
C VAL A 171 -21.44 -8.51 -22.34
N THR A 172 -20.73 -8.54 -23.47
CA THR A 172 -21.01 -7.69 -24.63
C THR A 172 -21.08 -8.56 -25.88
N PHE A 173 -22.24 -8.57 -26.53
CA PHE A 173 -22.42 -9.26 -27.80
C PHE A 173 -21.80 -8.47 -28.96
N ARG A 174 -21.13 -9.18 -29.88
CA ARG A 174 -20.62 -8.64 -31.14
C ARG A 174 -21.69 -8.74 -32.21
N GLY A 175 -22.66 -7.84 -32.12
CA GLY A 175 -23.86 -7.83 -32.96
C GLY A 175 -25.13 -7.99 -32.14
N ASN A 176 -26.28 -7.87 -32.80
CA ASN A 176 -27.57 -8.02 -32.14
C ASN A 176 -27.99 -9.50 -32.12
N PRO A 177 -28.18 -10.12 -30.94
CA PRO A 177 -28.65 -11.51 -30.86
C PRO A 177 -30.11 -11.70 -31.33
N ASN A 178 -30.86 -10.61 -31.56
CA ASN A 178 -32.28 -10.62 -31.88
C ASN A 178 -33.14 -11.42 -30.87
N SER A 179 -32.69 -11.41 -29.61
CA SER A 179 -33.29 -12.11 -28.48
C SER A 179 -32.93 -11.38 -27.18
N PHE A 180 -33.79 -11.46 -26.16
CA PHE A 180 -33.38 -11.14 -24.80
C PHE A 180 -32.36 -12.15 -24.32
N TRP A 181 -31.47 -11.73 -23.41
CA TRP A 181 -30.43 -12.58 -22.85
C TRP A 181 -30.25 -12.32 -21.36
N TRP A 182 -29.75 -13.32 -20.64
CA TRP A 182 -29.43 -13.23 -19.23
C TRP A 182 -28.38 -14.28 -18.84
N ILE A 183 -27.73 -14.08 -17.69
CA ILE A 183 -26.94 -15.13 -17.03
C ILE A 183 -27.93 -15.99 -16.24
N SER A 184 -28.15 -17.22 -16.68
CA SER A 184 -29.16 -18.12 -16.09
C SER A 184 -28.62 -18.97 -14.95
N ASN A 185 -27.31 -19.21 -14.94
CA ASN A 185 -26.62 -19.95 -13.89
C ASN A 185 -25.22 -19.38 -13.68
N GLN A 186 -24.76 -19.39 -12.43
CA GLN A 186 -23.42 -19.02 -12.03
C GLN A 186 -23.01 -19.86 -10.83
N GLN A 187 -21.87 -20.52 -10.95
CA GLN A 187 -21.27 -21.33 -9.90
C GLN A 187 -19.75 -21.26 -10.02
N ASN A 188 -19.03 -21.80 -9.04
CA ASN A 188 -17.57 -21.85 -9.12
C ASN A 188 -17.13 -22.59 -10.39
N GLY A 189 -16.27 -21.96 -11.17
CA GLY A 189 -15.73 -22.50 -12.42
C GLY A 189 -16.63 -22.36 -13.66
N LYS A 190 -17.87 -21.83 -13.54
CA LYS A 190 -18.82 -21.84 -14.67
C LYS A 190 -19.92 -20.79 -14.59
N PHE A 191 -20.32 -20.25 -15.73
CA PHE A 191 -21.59 -19.54 -15.89
C PHE A 191 -22.30 -19.92 -17.19
N THR A 192 -23.60 -19.64 -17.27
CA THR A 192 -24.44 -19.95 -18.44
C THR A 192 -25.07 -18.67 -18.96
N ILE A 193 -24.90 -18.41 -20.26
CA ILE A 193 -25.63 -17.35 -20.97
C ILE A 193 -26.81 -17.99 -21.68
N SER A 194 -28.00 -17.44 -21.46
CA SER A 194 -29.25 -17.90 -22.07
C SER A 194 -29.88 -16.82 -22.94
N LEU A 195 -30.59 -17.26 -23.97
CA LEU A 195 -31.38 -16.48 -24.90
C LEU A 195 -32.86 -16.87 -24.77
N SER A 196 -33.76 -15.90 -24.90
CA SER A 196 -35.21 -16.14 -24.92
C SER A 196 -35.70 -16.89 -26.17
N SER A 197 -34.92 -16.89 -27.25
CA SER A 197 -35.21 -17.60 -28.50
C SER A 197 -33.92 -18.21 -29.08
N GLN A 198 -34.07 -19.13 -30.03
CA GLN A 198 -32.92 -19.75 -30.69
C GLN A 198 -32.12 -18.70 -31.48
N ALA A 199 -30.80 -18.75 -31.37
CA ALA A 199 -29.91 -17.92 -32.16
C ALA A 199 -30.13 -18.18 -33.66
N ALA A 200 -30.49 -17.16 -34.43
CA ALA A 200 -30.70 -17.31 -35.89
C ALA A 200 -29.40 -17.66 -36.63
N GLN A 201 -28.25 -17.26 -36.08
CA GLN A 201 -26.91 -17.47 -36.61
C GLN A 201 -25.92 -17.67 -35.46
N ASP A 202 -24.66 -17.91 -35.77
CA ASP A 202 -23.60 -17.87 -34.77
C ASP A 202 -23.47 -16.45 -34.19
N ILE A 203 -23.51 -16.33 -32.87
CA ILE A 203 -23.44 -15.05 -32.16
C ILE A 203 -22.21 -15.07 -31.25
N THR A 204 -21.23 -14.22 -31.58
CA THR A 204 -20.03 -14.03 -30.76
C THR A 204 -20.30 -13.01 -29.65
N PHE A 205 -19.74 -13.24 -28.48
CA PHE A 205 -19.70 -12.26 -27.39
C PHE A 205 -18.37 -12.29 -26.66
N ASP A 206 -18.06 -11.19 -26.00
CA ASP A 206 -16.94 -11.06 -25.07
C ASP A 206 -17.48 -11.00 -23.64
N TYR A 207 -16.67 -11.44 -22.68
CA TYR A 207 -16.98 -11.33 -21.27
C TYR A 207 -15.79 -10.84 -20.43
N TRP A 208 -16.11 -10.16 -19.34
CA TRP A 208 -15.16 -9.73 -18.30
C TRP A 208 -15.66 -10.14 -16.91
N LEU A 209 -14.78 -10.79 -16.16
CA LEU A 209 -14.99 -11.30 -14.81
C LEU A 209 -14.35 -10.35 -13.80
N VAL A 210 -15.14 -9.89 -12.83
CA VAL A 210 -14.67 -9.14 -11.67
C VAL A 210 -15.06 -9.90 -10.42
N ASN A 211 -14.06 -10.45 -9.73
CA ASN A 211 -14.26 -11.14 -8.47
C ASN A 211 -14.42 -10.14 -7.33
N THR A 212 -15.37 -10.41 -6.45
CA THR A 212 -15.55 -9.67 -5.21
C THR A 212 -14.92 -10.42 -4.04
N ALA A 213 -14.57 -9.69 -3.00
CA ALA A 213 -14.14 -10.24 -1.73
C ALA A 213 -14.82 -9.41 -0.64
N ASP A 214 -15.42 -10.09 0.33
CA ASP A 214 -15.99 -9.40 1.48
C ASP A 214 -14.86 -8.86 2.36
N ALA A 215 -15.02 -7.63 2.82
CA ALA A 215 -14.02 -6.92 3.62
C ALA A 215 -13.69 -7.60 4.97
N SER A 216 -14.40 -8.67 5.35
CA SER A 216 -14.38 -9.29 6.68
C SER A 216 -13.54 -10.57 6.83
N SER A 217 -12.85 -11.06 5.79
CA SER A 217 -12.21 -12.39 5.85
C SER A 217 -10.67 -12.41 5.93
N ASP A 218 -10.00 -11.26 6.05
CA ASP A 218 -8.52 -11.22 6.16
C ASP A 218 -8.04 -11.23 7.62
N ASN A 219 -8.56 -12.15 8.43
CA ASN A 219 -7.92 -12.50 9.70
C ASN A 219 -7.70 -14.01 9.77
N THR A 220 -6.83 -14.51 8.91
CA THR A 220 -6.18 -15.80 9.13
C THR A 220 -4.71 -15.64 8.80
N SER A 221 -3.96 -15.28 9.84
CA SER A 221 -2.53 -15.47 9.91
C SER A 221 -2.21 -16.93 9.60
N ALA A 222 -1.45 -17.17 8.53
CA ALA A 222 -0.75 -18.41 8.32
C ALA A 222 0.24 -18.60 9.48
N GLN A 223 -0.17 -19.37 10.48
CA GLN A 223 0.71 -19.84 11.54
C GLN A 223 1.54 -20.99 10.98
N ASP A 224 2.83 -20.70 10.89
CA ASP A 224 3.96 -21.61 10.78
C ASP A 224 3.76 -22.87 11.65
N GLN A 225 3.59 -24.03 11.02
CA GLN A 225 3.68 -25.32 11.70
C GLN A 225 5.04 -25.95 11.40
N SER A 226 5.98 -25.70 12.31
CA SER A 226 7.14 -26.54 12.53
C SER A 226 7.44 -26.58 14.03
N ALA A 227 6.87 -27.59 14.71
CA ALA A 227 7.42 -28.12 15.94
C ALA A 227 6.85 -29.52 16.16
N SER A 228 7.61 -30.51 15.72
CA SER A 228 7.46 -31.91 16.11
C SER A 228 7.70 -32.11 17.60
N GLN A 229 6.71 -32.74 18.24
CA GLN A 229 6.81 -33.80 19.25
C GLN A 229 7.76 -33.61 20.44
N GLN A 230 7.18 -33.52 21.64
CA GLN A 230 7.70 -34.27 22.78
C GLN A 230 6.56 -34.79 23.66
N SER A 231 6.52 -36.11 23.79
CA SER A 231 5.64 -36.89 24.65
C SER A 231 6.06 -36.82 26.11
N VAL A 232 5.10 -36.76 27.04
CA VAL A 232 5.06 -37.61 28.24
C VAL A 232 3.62 -37.80 28.69
N ALA A 233 3.35 -38.99 29.20
CA ALA A 233 2.06 -39.64 29.36
C ALA A 233 1.34 -39.36 30.70
N SER A 234 0.10 -39.90 30.79
CA SER A 234 -0.72 -40.20 31.97
C SER A 234 -1.69 -39.07 32.38
N THR A 235 -3.00 -39.26 32.62
CA THR A 235 -3.82 -40.45 32.92
C THR A 235 -5.31 -40.05 32.87
N VAL A 236 -6.14 -40.97 32.34
CA VAL A 236 -7.52 -41.36 32.74
C VAL A 236 -8.35 -40.39 33.59
N SER A 237 -9.52 -39.97 33.05
CA SER A 237 -10.85 -40.26 33.64
C SER A 237 -12.01 -39.62 32.86
N THR A 238 -12.91 -40.46 32.33
CA THR A 238 -14.35 -40.22 32.07
C THR A 238 -15.08 -40.67 33.35
N PRO A 239 -16.16 -40.04 33.88
CA PRO A 239 -17.48 -39.90 33.23
C PRO A 239 -18.20 -38.56 33.62
N ALA A 240 -19.41 -38.18 33.25
CA ALA A 240 -20.59 -38.81 32.69
C ALA A 240 -21.44 -37.72 32.01
N GLU A 241 -22.28 -38.15 31.07
CA GLU A 241 -23.51 -37.46 30.65
C GLU A 241 -24.47 -37.32 31.85
N PRO A 242 -25.38 -36.33 31.84
CA PRO A 242 -26.74 -36.72 31.49
C PRO A 242 -27.47 -35.74 30.56
N THR A 243 -28.22 -36.38 29.68
CA THR A 243 -29.36 -35.93 28.90
C THR A 243 -30.44 -35.30 29.81
N GLN A 244 -31.06 -34.17 29.41
CA GLN A 244 -32.49 -34.09 29.08
C GLN A 244 -33.08 -32.66 28.99
N SER A 245 -34.07 -32.58 28.11
CA SER A 245 -35.29 -31.76 28.12
C SER A 245 -35.29 -30.41 27.39
N THR A 246 -35.87 -30.45 26.19
CA THR A 246 -36.79 -29.43 25.67
C THR A 246 -38.04 -29.30 26.56
N PRO A 247 -38.71 -28.13 26.52
CA PRO A 247 -40.01 -28.15 25.83
C PRO A 247 -40.28 -26.92 24.93
N LYS A 248 -41.11 -27.17 23.91
CA LYS A 248 -41.86 -26.20 23.10
C LYS A 248 -42.88 -25.42 23.95
N THR A 249 -43.14 -24.17 23.57
CA THR A 249 -44.42 -23.41 23.49
C THR A 249 -44.04 -22.04 22.88
N SER A 250 -44.51 -21.54 21.73
CA SER A 250 -45.84 -21.37 21.10
C SER A 250 -46.76 -20.39 21.84
N GLU A 251 -46.62 -19.10 21.58
CA GLU A 251 -47.67 -18.06 21.65
C GLU A 251 -47.16 -16.91 20.75
N GLU A 252 -47.76 -16.61 19.60
CA GLU A 252 -49.04 -15.95 19.33
C GLU A 252 -48.87 -14.44 19.06
N GLN A 253 -49.64 -13.99 18.08
CA GLN A 253 -49.55 -12.76 17.30
C GLN A 253 -49.59 -11.46 18.11
N LYS A 254 -48.91 -10.43 17.56
CA LYS A 254 -49.52 -9.11 17.47
C LYS A 254 -49.23 -8.43 16.14
N THR A 255 -50.30 -8.28 15.39
CA THR A 255 -50.49 -7.46 14.19
C THR A 255 -50.28 -5.99 14.52
N GLU A 256 -49.45 -5.30 13.75
CA GLU A 256 -49.50 -3.84 13.64
C GLU A 256 -49.56 -3.45 12.16
N LYS A 257 -50.59 -2.67 11.87
CA LYS A 257 -51.12 -2.29 10.58
C LYS A 257 -50.50 -0.93 10.26
N THR A 258 -49.54 -0.89 9.33
CA THR A 258 -49.02 0.40 8.85
C THR A 258 -49.64 0.76 7.51
N GLU A 259 -50.39 1.84 7.59
CA GLU A 259 -51.12 2.58 6.57
C GLU A 259 -50.21 3.04 5.42
N VAL A 260 -50.59 2.69 4.20
CA VAL A 260 -49.94 3.12 2.95
C VAL A 260 -50.37 4.55 2.65
N LYS A 261 -49.44 5.51 2.77
CA LYS A 261 -49.58 6.83 2.17
C LYS A 261 -48.97 6.84 0.77
N GLN A 262 -49.84 7.03 -0.21
CA GLN A 262 -49.56 7.36 -1.60
C GLN A 262 -48.91 8.75 -1.69
N PRO A 263 -47.77 8.92 -2.41
CA PRO A 263 -47.33 10.21 -2.88
C PRO A 263 -47.79 10.48 -4.32
N GLU A 264 -47.90 11.77 -4.59
CA GLU A 264 -48.65 12.43 -5.65
C GLU A 264 -48.12 12.24 -7.07
N GLU A 265 -49.06 12.41 -7.99
CA GLU A 265 -48.96 12.48 -9.44
C GLU A 265 -48.00 13.61 -9.88
N VAL A 266 -46.86 13.24 -10.48
CA VAL A 266 -45.91 14.20 -11.08
C VAL A 266 -46.48 14.67 -12.42
N LYS A 267 -46.87 15.95 -12.48
CA LYS A 267 -47.22 16.65 -13.73
C LYS A 267 -46.02 16.70 -14.67
N THR A 268 -46.21 16.18 -15.87
CA THR A 268 -45.32 16.34 -17.04
C THR A 268 -45.38 17.79 -17.57
N PRO A 269 -44.24 18.45 -17.81
CA PRO A 269 -44.21 19.68 -18.62
C PRO A 269 -44.29 19.33 -20.10
N SER A 270 -45.27 19.94 -20.78
CA SER A 270 -45.40 20.00 -22.23
C SER A 270 -44.19 20.73 -22.84
N LEU A 271 -43.47 20.08 -23.76
CA LEU A 271 -42.47 20.73 -24.61
C LEU A 271 -43.10 21.03 -25.97
N GLU A 272 -43.16 22.32 -26.30
CA GLU A 272 -43.54 22.86 -27.60
C GLU A 272 -42.52 22.49 -28.69
N PRO A 273 -42.93 22.42 -29.98
CA PRO A 273 -42.07 21.96 -31.07
C PRO A 273 -41.01 23.01 -31.44
N VAL A 274 -39.75 22.56 -31.54
CA VAL A 274 -38.63 23.36 -32.05
C VAL A 274 -38.69 23.40 -33.58
N THR A 275 -38.75 24.61 -34.11
CA THR A 275 -38.72 24.94 -35.54
C THR A 275 -37.40 24.51 -36.18
N GLU A 276 -37.48 23.65 -37.19
CA GLU A 276 -36.36 23.16 -37.98
C GLU A 276 -35.87 24.27 -38.93
N LYS A 277 -34.59 24.68 -38.79
CA LYS A 277 -33.93 25.58 -39.73
C LYS A 277 -33.36 24.77 -40.88
N GLU A 278 -33.91 25.05 -42.06
CA GLU A 278 -33.49 24.60 -43.38
C GLU A 278 -32.00 24.93 -43.62
N VAL A 279 -31.19 23.92 -43.90
CA VAL A 279 -29.79 24.06 -44.33
C VAL A 279 -29.75 23.97 -45.85
N GLU A 280 -29.44 25.08 -46.50
CA GLU A 280 -29.23 25.18 -47.95
C GLU A 280 -28.08 24.26 -48.40
N THR A 281 -28.39 23.40 -49.38
CA THR A 281 -27.40 22.64 -50.16
C THR A 281 -26.68 23.55 -51.16
N PRO A 282 -25.34 23.53 -51.26
CA PRO A 282 -24.64 24.24 -52.32
C PRO A 282 -24.78 23.50 -53.67
N VAL A 283 -25.18 24.28 -54.68
CA VAL A 283 -25.30 23.93 -56.10
C VAL A 283 -23.94 23.56 -56.69
N ALA A 284 -23.86 22.43 -57.37
CA ALA A 284 -22.70 22.02 -58.18
C ALA A 284 -22.75 22.68 -59.57
N GLU A 285 -21.67 23.36 -59.95
CA GLU A 285 -21.42 23.81 -61.32
C GLU A 285 -21.01 22.63 -62.23
N PRO A 286 -21.48 22.56 -63.48
CA PRO A 286 -20.93 21.66 -64.48
C PRO A 286 -19.87 22.36 -65.35
N VAL A 287 -19.20 21.56 -66.21
CA VAL A 287 -18.28 21.89 -67.32
C VAL A 287 -16.80 21.65 -66.97
N GLY A 288 -16.03 20.83 -67.70
CA GLY A 288 -16.28 20.24 -69.01
C GLY A 288 -15.26 19.17 -69.42
N THR A 289 -15.65 18.42 -70.43
CA THR A 289 -14.87 17.42 -71.16
C THR A 289 -13.81 18.09 -72.04
N GLY A 290 -12.53 17.82 -71.77
CA GLY A 290 -11.42 18.13 -72.66
C GLY A 290 -10.81 16.84 -73.22
N SER A 291 -11.07 16.56 -74.50
CA SER A 291 -10.34 15.61 -75.33
C SER A 291 -9.54 16.41 -76.34
N THR A 292 -8.23 16.21 -76.42
CA THR A 292 -7.46 16.29 -77.69
C THR A 292 -6.12 15.59 -77.56
N SER A 293 -5.84 14.78 -78.58
CA SER A 293 -4.55 14.25 -79.03
C SER A 293 -3.38 15.24 -78.99
N ASN A 294 -2.20 14.77 -78.60
CA ASN A 294 -1.08 14.44 -79.51
C ASN A 294 -0.03 13.62 -78.75
#